data_AF-A0A8B5XA75-F1
#
_entry.id   AF-A0A8B5XA75-F1
#
_cell.length_a   1.000
_cell.length_b   1.000
_cell.length_c   1.000
_cell.angle_alpha   90.00
_cell.angle_beta   90.00
_cell.angle_gamma   90.00
#
_symmetry.space_group_name_H-M   'P 1'
#
loop_
_entity.id
_entity.type
_entity.pdbx_description
1 polymer ?
#
loop_
_entity_poly.entity_id
_entity_poly.type
_entity_poly.pdbx_seq_one_letter_code
_entity_poly.pdbx_strand_id
1 'polypeptide(L)'
;GVSIGNGYLIIETVIIVCVGLIFADLDIVIWSYFGLFLSSKFVDLVTEGISRVKSATIVCSSPEAEQRIRDRIYEQLDRGCTFLKGQGTWSGTDKKIIFVAFNLQQVATLTALVREEDPEVFMIMNDVHDAIGFGFKSRQMDFGE
;
A
#
# COMPACT_ATOMS: atom_id res chain seq x y z
N GLY A 1 18.29 8.44 -23.67
CA GLY A 1 18.02 9.50 -22.69
C GLY A 1 18.12 8.90 -21.31
N VAL A 2 18.73 9.61 -20.36
CA VAL A 2 18.80 9.19 -18.95
C VAL A 2 17.47 9.54 -18.27
N SER A 3 16.92 8.66 -17.43
CA SER A 3 15.72 9.00 -16.65
C SER A 3 16.04 10.17 -15.69
N ILE A 4 15.03 10.96 -15.34
CA ILE A 4 15.21 12.13 -14.45
C ILE A 4 15.85 11.69 -13.12
N GLY A 5 15.41 10.54 -12.57
CA GLY A 5 15.97 9.97 -11.34
C GLY A 5 17.43 9.56 -11.48
N ASN A 6 17.81 8.88 -12.57
CA ASN A 6 19.20 8.50 -12.78
C ASN A 6 20.10 9.73 -13.03
N GLY A 7 19.59 10.76 -13.70
CA GLY A 7 20.32 12.01 -13.91
C GLY A 7 20.62 12.73 -12.60
N TYR A 8 19.62 12.83 -11.72
CA TYR A 8 19.75 13.39 -10.39
C TYR A 8 20.81 12.64 -9.55
N LEU A 9 20.76 11.30 -9.53
CA LEU A 9 21.73 10.48 -8.79
C LEU A 9 23.16 10.68 -9.28
N ILE A 10 23.37 10.77 -10.59
CA ILE A 10 24.70 10.99 -11.16
C ILE A 10 25.28 12.34 -10.71
N ILE A 11 24.46 13.39 -10.76
CA ILE A 11 24.89 14.74 -10.38
C ILE A 11 25.25 14.79 -8.89
N GLU A 12 24.38 14.26 -8.01
CA GLU A 12 24.61 14.17 -6.57
C GLU A 12 25.88 13.37 -6.24
N THR A 13 26.06 12.20 -6.85
CA THR A 13 27.27 11.39 -6.65
C THR A 13 28.54 12.14 -7.06
N VAL A 14 28.51 12.87 -8.18
CA VAL A 14 29.66 13.68 -8.63
C VAL A 14 29.97 14.78 -7.63
N ILE A 15 28.96 15.48 -7.12
CA ILE A 15 29.15 16.54 -6.11
C ILE A 15 29.77 15.97 -4.84
N ILE A 16 29.22 14.89 -4.29
CA ILE A 16 29.71 14.27 -3.06
C ILE A 16 31.15 13.79 -3.22
N VAL A 17 31.49 13.18 -4.35
CA VAL A 17 32.87 12.72 -4.64
C VAL A 17 33.82 13.91 -4.81
N CYS A 18 33.42 14.97 -5.51
CA CYS A 18 34.24 16.18 -5.65
C CYS A 18 34.52 16.83 -4.29
N VAL A 19 33.51 16.94 -3.42
CA VAL A 19 33.68 17.44 -2.05
C VAL A 19 34.63 16.52 -1.26
N GLY A 20 34.42 15.21 -1.31
CA GLY A 20 35.31 14.25 -0.66
C GLY A 20 36.77 14.35 -1.12
N LEU A 21 37.00 14.60 -2.41
CA LEU A 21 38.34 14.79 -2.96
C LEU A 21 38.98 16.14 -2.58
N ILE A 22 38.20 17.22 -2.51
CA ILE A 22 38.69 18.57 -2.13
C ILE A 22 39.10 18.59 -0.65
N PHE A 23 38.28 18.02 0.21
CA PHE A 23 38.51 18.02 1.66
C PHE A 23 39.35 16.81 2.13
N ALA A 24 39.59 15.82 1.25
CA ALA A 24 40.33 14.59 1.54
C ALA A 24 39.84 13.85 2.79
N ASP A 25 38.54 13.97 3.09
CA ASP A 25 37.93 13.46 4.31
C ASP A 25 36.78 12.50 3.95
N LEU A 26 36.94 11.25 4.35
CA LEU A 26 35.95 10.20 4.13
C LEU A 26 34.71 10.36 5.01
N ASP A 27 34.83 11.01 6.17
CA ASP A 27 33.70 11.23 7.06
C ASP A 27 32.67 12.13 6.37
N ILE A 28 33.12 13.17 5.66
CA ILE A 28 32.25 14.08 4.89
C ILE A 28 31.47 13.31 3.82
N VAL A 29 32.11 12.37 3.13
CA VAL A 29 31.45 11.55 2.10
C VAL A 29 30.37 10.66 2.72
N ILE A 30 30.67 9.99 3.83
CA ILE A 30 29.73 9.11 4.52
C ILE A 30 28.53 9.89 5.06
N TRP A 31 28.78 11.03 5.71
CA TRP A 31 27.72 11.90 6.23
C TRP A 31 26.86 12.52 5.11
N SER A 32 27.45 12.83 3.96
CA SER A 32 26.71 13.34 2.80
C SER A 32 25.75 12.29 2.23
N TYR A 33 26.21 11.05 2.05
CA TYR A 33 25.34 9.95 1.59
C TYR A 33 24.25 9.61 2.60
N PHE A 34 24.56 9.65 3.90
CA PHE A 34 23.57 9.48 4.94
C PHE A 34 22.49 10.57 4.90
N GLY A 35 22.90 11.83 4.73
CA GLY A 35 22.00 12.97 4.55
C GLY A 35 21.12 12.83 3.30
N LEU A 36 21.70 12.42 2.18
CA LEU A 36 20.97 12.17 0.93
C LEU A 36 19.91 11.08 1.10
N PHE A 37 20.27 9.96 1.74
CA PHE A 37 19.34 8.88 2.03
C PHE A 37 18.19 9.36 2.92
N LEU A 38 18.51 10.09 3.99
CA LEU A 38 17.52 10.59 4.93
C LEU A 38 16.58 11.61 4.24
N SER A 39 17.14 12.52 3.46
CA SER A 39 16.37 13.51 2.68
C SER A 39 15.43 12.82 1.68
N SER A 40 15.91 11.82 0.94
CA SER A 40 15.06 11.01 0.05
C SER A 40 13.90 10.39 0.81
N LYS A 41 14.13 9.82 1.99
CA LYS A 41 13.04 9.27 2.81
C LYS A 41 12.06 10.31 3.32
N PHE A 42 12.53 11.51 3.65
CA PHE A 42 11.65 12.62 4.00
C PHE A 42 10.81 13.09 2.81
N VAL A 43 11.41 13.17 1.62
CA VAL A 43 10.69 13.51 0.38
C VAL A 43 9.64 12.47 0.07
N ASP A 44 9.97 11.18 0.11
CA ASP A 44 9.01 10.08 -0.07
C ASP A 44 7.85 10.23 0.94
N LEU A 45 8.17 10.45 2.22
CA LEU A 45 7.17 10.60 3.29
C LEU A 45 6.25 11.81 3.11
N VAL A 46 6.77 12.96 2.65
CA VAL A 46 5.98 14.18 2.43
C VAL A 46 5.17 14.09 1.13
N THR A 47 5.74 13.48 0.10
CA THR A 47 5.16 13.43 -1.24
C THR A 47 4.11 12.33 -1.34
N GLU A 48 4.41 11.12 -0.89
CA GLU A 48 3.51 9.96 -0.93
C GLU A 48 2.63 9.89 0.32
N GLY A 49 3.09 10.44 1.45
CA GLY A 49 2.43 10.26 2.74
C GLY A 49 2.62 8.84 3.29
N ILE A 50 2.18 8.60 4.51
CA ILE A 50 2.03 7.23 5.00
C ILE A 50 0.77 6.66 4.34
N SER A 51 0.91 5.68 3.43
CA SER A 51 -0.26 4.95 2.92
C SER A 51 -1.03 4.37 4.10
N ARG A 52 -2.24 4.91 4.32
CA ARG A 52 -3.14 4.47 5.39
C ARG A 52 -4.16 3.45 4.89
N VAL A 53 -4.15 3.12 3.60
CA VAL A 53 -5.16 2.29 2.96
C VAL A 53 -4.53 0.99 2.47
N LYS A 54 -5.20 -0.11 2.78
CA LYS A 54 -4.89 -1.44 2.27
C LYS A 54 -6.11 -1.95 1.52
N SER A 55 -5.88 -2.90 0.62
CA SER A 55 -6.96 -3.70 0.04
C SER A 55 -6.78 -5.16 0.43
N ALA A 56 -7.89 -5.87 0.54
CA ALA A 56 -7.89 -7.31 0.73
C ALA A 56 -8.78 -7.95 -0.32
N THR A 57 -8.27 -9.04 -0.86
CA THR A 57 -8.98 -9.97 -1.73
C THR A 57 -9.18 -11.26 -0.94
N ILE A 58 -10.42 -11.53 -0.55
CA ILE A 58 -10.78 -12.66 0.32
C ILE A 58 -11.50 -13.71 -0.54
N VAL A 59 -10.93 -14.90 -0.59
CA VAL A 59 -11.49 -16.07 -1.29
C VAL A 59 -12.01 -17.03 -0.24
N CYS A 60 -13.34 -17.18 -0.19
CA CYS A 60 -14.01 -18.05 0.77
C CYS A 60 -14.19 -19.46 0.22
N SER A 61 -14.41 -20.41 1.14
CA SER A 61 -14.63 -21.81 0.81
C SER A 61 -16.07 -22.11 0.42
N SER A 62 -17.04 -21.37 0.96
CA SER A 62 -18.47 -21.55 0.69
C SER A 62 -19.23 -20.24 0.40
N PRO A 63 -20.33 -20.28 -0.37
CA PRO A 63 -21.18 -19.11 -0.64
C PRO A 63 -21.87 -18.52 0.60
N GLU A 64 -22.03 -19.32 1.66
CA GLU A 64 -22.61 -18.88 2.93
C GLU A 64 -21.59 -18.08 3.74
N ALA A 65 -20.32 -18.53 3.75
CA ALA A 65 -19.22 -17.78 4.36
C ALA A 65 -19.02 -16.42 3.68
N GLU A 66 -19.14 -16.34 2.35
CA GLU A 66 -19.08 -15.08 1.60
C GLU A 66 -20.09 -14.04 2.13
N GLN A 67 -21.32 -14.44 2.43
CA GLN A 67 -22.36 -13.53 2.92
C GLN A 67 -22.11 -13.11 4.37
N ARG A 68 -21.76 -14.06 5.26
CA ARG A 68 -21.48 -13.75 6.67
C ARG A 68 -20.28 -12.81 6.82
N ILE A 69 -19.21 -13.07 6.06
CA ILE A 69 -18.02 -12.21 6.06
C ILE A 69 -18.37 -10.81 5.53
N ARG A 70 -19.15 -10.70 4.44
CA ARG A 70 -19.63 -9.41 3.93
C ARG A 70 -20.37 -8.63 5.02
N ASP A 71 -21.30 -9.27 5.71
CA ASP A 71 -22.16 -8.61 6.72
C ASP A 71 -21.34 -8.14 7.92
N ARG A 72 -20.45 -8.99 8.42
CA ARG A 72 -19.57 -8.64 9.53
C ARG A 72 -18.57 -7.55 9.15
N ILE A 73 -18.08 -7.53 7.90
CA ILE A 73 -17.24 -6.43 7.40
C ILE A 73 -18.01 -5.11 7.46
N TYR A 74 -19.27 -5.10 7.03
CA TYR A 74 -20.10 -3.91 7.09
C TYR A 74 -20.37 -3.47 8.54
N GLU A 75 -20.77 -4.39 9.41
CA GLU A 75 -21.14 -4.08 10.81
C GLU A 75 -19.95 -3.64 11.68
N GLN A 76 -18.79 -4.27 11.55
CA GLN A 76 -17.65 -4.02 12.44
C GLN A 76 -16.65 -3.02 11.89
N LEU A 77 -16.50 -2.95 10.57
CA LEU A 77 -15.50 -2.08 9.94
C LEU A 77 -16.12 -0.85 9.27
N ASP A 78 -17.46 -0.80 9.12
CA ASP A 78 -18.17 0.25 8.40
C ASP A 78 -17.60 0.46 6.99
N ARG A 79 -17.30 -0.66 6.32
CA ARG A 79 -16.73 -0.69 4.97
C ARG A 79 -17.63 -1.43 4.00
N GLY A 80 -17.87 -0.82 2.85
CA GLY A 80 -18.45 -1.51 1.70
C GLY A 80 -17.43 -2.44 1.06
N CYS A 81 -17.91 -3.58 0.56
CA CYS A 81 -17.10 -4.53 -0.19
C CYS A 81 -17.81 -4.92 -1.50
N THR A 82 -17.00 -5.35 -2.47
CA THR A 82 -17.46 -5.70 -3.82
C THR A 82 -17.20 -7.18 -4.07
N PHE A 83 -18.20 -7.89 -4.61
CA PHE A 83 -17.99 -9.25 -5.10
C PHE A 83 -17.39 -9.22 -6.51
N LEU A 84 -16.18 -9.75 -6.65
CA LEU A 84 -15.56 -10.08 -7.92
C LEU A 84 -15.95 -11.52 -8.30
N LYS A 85 -16.37 -11.74 -9.55
CA LYS A 85 -16.63 -13.09 -10.06
C LYS A 85 -15.32 -13.69 -10.55
N GLY A 86 -14.93 -14.81 -9.97
CA GLY A 86 -13.78 -15.60 -10.40
C GLY A 86 -14.18 -17.03 -10.70
N GLN A 87 -13.29 -17.78 -11.36
CA GLN A 87 -13.48 -19.20 -11.61
C GLN A 87 -12.27 -19.97 -11.07
N GLY A 88 -12.52 -21.02 -10.30
CA GLY A 88 -11.45 -21.89 -9.80
C GLY A 88 -10.83 -22.67 -10.96
N THR A 89 -9.52 -22.57 -11.16
CA THR A 89 -8.83 -23.27 -12.27
C THR A 89 -8.92 -24.80 -12.16
N TRP A 90 -9.07 -25.34 -10.95
CA TRP A 90 -9.14 -26.78 -10.71
C TRP A 90 -10.58 -27.29 -10.65
N SER A 91 -11.46 -26.58 -9.94
CA SER A 91 -12.86 -26.99 -9.77
C SER A 91 -13.75 -26.62 -10.97
N GLY A 92 -13.34 -25.65 -11.79
CA GLY A 92 -14.17 -25.08 -12.86
C GLY A 92 -15.41 -24.33 -12.36
N THR A 93 -15.56 -24.19 -11.05
CA THR A 93 -16.73 -23.56 -10.42
C THR A 93 -16.57 -22.06 -10.34
N ASP A 94 -17.68 -21.35 -10.59
CA ASP A 94 -17.79 -19.94 -10.29
C ASP A 94 -17.67 -19.72 -8.78
N LYS A 95 -16.83 -18.77 -8.40
CA LYS A 95 -16.62 -18.33 -7.02
C LYS A 95 -16.79 -16.83 -6.94
N LYS A 96 -17.32 -16.34 -5.82
CA LYS A 96 -17.30 -14.90 -5.55
C LYS A 96 -16.12 -14.61 -4.63
N ILE A 97 -15.39 -13.57 -4.98
CA ILE A 97 -14.22 -13.11 -4.26
C ILE A 97 -14.57 -11.76 -3.66
N ILE A 98 -14.39 -11.59 -2.36
CA ILE A 98 -14.69 -10.32 -1.69
C ILE A 98 -13.48 -9.41 -1.88
N PHE A 99 -13.71 -8.25 -2.48
CA PHE A 99 -12.73 -7.17 -2.56
C PHE A 99 -13.15 -6.04 -1.62
N VAL A 100 -12.25 -5.64 -0.72
CA VAL A 100 -12.50 -4.56 0.25
C VAL A 100 -11.28 -3.66 0.36
N ALA A 101 -11.51 -2.36 0.33
CA ALA A 101 -10.52 -1.36 0.73
C ALA A 101 -10.81 -0.94 2.19
N PHE A 102 -9.77 -0.78 3.00
CA PHE A 102 -9.89 -0.48 4.42
C PHE A 102 -8.63 0.19 4.95
N ASN A 103 -8.69 0.74 6.16
CA ASN A 103 -7.54 1.41 6.76
C ASN A 103 -6.53 0.41 7.31
N LEU A 104 -5.25 0.78 7.39
CA LEU A 104 -4.20 -0.05 7.98
C LEU A 104 -4.52 -0.50 9.42
N GLN A 105 -5.21 0.35 10.20
CA GLN A 105 -5.63 0.06 11.57
C GLN A 105 -6.68 -1.07 11.65
N GLN A 106 -7.41 -1.30 10.55
CA GLN A 106 -8.47 -2.28 10.44
C GLN A 106 -7.97 -3.69 10.06
N VAL A 107 -6.68 -3.85 9.73
CA VAL A 107 -6.08 -5.14 9.32
C VAL A 107 -6.28 -6.23 10.35
N ALA A 108 -6.01 -5.94 11.64
CA ALA A 108 -6.09 -6.94 12.70
C ALA A 108 -7.54 -7.43 12.88
N THR A 109 -8.49 -6.50 12.93
CA THR A 109 -9.92 -6.81 13.04
C THR A 109 -10.43 -7.62 11.85
N LEU A 110 -10.07 -7.21 10.62
CA LEU A 110 -10.47 -7.92 9.40
C LEU A 110 -9.92 -9.36 9.39
N THR A 111 -8.65 -9.53 9.74
CA THR A 111 -8.00 -10.85 9.75
C THR A 111 -8.64 -11.77 10.78
N ALA A 112 -8.97 -11.27 11.97
CA ALA A 112 -9.62 -12.05 13.02
C ALA A 112 -11.04 -12.47 12.60
N LEU A 113 -11.84 -11.53 12.13
CA LEU A 113 -13.22 -11.76 11.66
C LEU A 113 -13.26 -12.81 10.55
N VAL A 114 -12.41 -12.65 9.53
CA VAL A 114 -12.40 -13.54 8.36
C VAL A 114 -12.04 -14.98 8.76
N ARG A 115 -11.07 -15.15 9.67
CA ARG A 115 -10.67 -16.48 10.17
C ARG A 115 -11.68 -17.11 11.12
N GLU A 116 -12.45 -16.30 11.85
CA GLU A 116 -13.51 -16.79 12.75
C GLU A 116 -14.67 -17.38 11.94
N GLU A 117 -15.04 -16.75 10.83
CA GLU A 117 -16.16 -17.18 9.98
C GLU A 117 -15.82 -18.37 9.05
N ASP A 118 -14.59 -18.42 8.55
CA ASP A 118 -14.13 -19.46 7.62
C ASP A 118 -12.66 -19.82 7.90
N PRO A 119 -12.37 -20.96 8.54
CA PRO A 119 -11.02 -21.41 8.82
C PRO A 119 -10.20 -21.75 7.56
N GLU A 120 -10.86 -22.06 6.44
CA GLU A 120 -10.23 -22.45 5.17
C GLU A 120 -10.05 -21.26 4.21
N VAL A 121 -10.41 -20.05 4.66
CA VAL A 121 -10.34 -18.82 3.85
C VAL A 121 -8.91 -18.44 3.49
N PHE A 122 -8.73 -17.94 2.27
CA PHE A 122 -7.48 -17.34 1.84
C PHE A 122 -7.67 -15.85 1.57
N MET A 123 -6.81 -15.02 2.19
CA MET A 123 -6.84 -13.57 2.05
C MET A 123 -5.50 -13.05 1.53
N ILE A 124 -5.56 -12.28 0.44
CA ILE A 124 -4.42 -11.54 -0.13
C ILE A 124 -4.55 -10.09 0.29
N MET A 125 -3.50 -9.51 0.87
CA MET A 125 -3.44 -8.09 1.21
C MET A 125 -2.54 -7.35 0.23
N ASN A 126 -3.02 -6.23 -0.31
CA ASN A 126 -2.22 -5.35 -1.17
C ASN A 126 -2.16 -3.94 -0.59
N ASP A 127 -1.01 -3.31 -0.79
CA ASP A 127 -0.76 -1.93 -0.43
C ASP A 127 -1.38 -1.02 -1.47
N VAL A 128 -2.29 -0.15 -1.03
CA VAL A 128 -2.97 0.80 -1.90
C VAL A 128 -2.30 2.15 -1.74
N HIS A 129 -1.77 2.71 -2.83
CA HIS A 129 -1.11 4.01 -2.78
C HIS A 129 -2.10 5.12 -2.44
N ASP A 130 -3.24 5.16 -3.12
CA ASP A 130 -4.31 6.13 -2.84
C ASP A 130 -5.69 5.54 -3.17
N ALA A 131 -6.71 5.97 -2.43
CA ALA A 131 -8.11 5.60 -2.62
C ALA A 131 -8.98 6.85 -2.47
N ILE A 132 -9.74 7.18 -3.52
CA ILE A 132 -10.50 8.43 -3.60
C ILE A 132 -12.00 8.13 -3.41
N GLY A 133 -12.65 8.82 -2.46
CA GLY A 133 -14.09 8.71 -2.19
C GLY A 133 -14.47 7.78 -1.04
N PHE A 134 -15.77 7.50 -0.87
CA PHE A 134 -16.35 6.50 0.05
C PHE A 134 -15.74 6.43 1.48
N GLY A 135 -15.47 7.59 2.09
CA GLY A 135 -14.93 7.66 3.46
C GLY A 135 -13.42 7.40 3.58
N PHE A 136 -12.69 7.35 2.46
CA PHE A 136 -11.24 7.50 2.44
C PHE A 136 -10.88 8.98 2.34
N LYS A 137 -9.92 9.43 3.17
CA LYS A 137 -9.43 10.82 3.10
C LYS A 137 -8.73 11.00 1.76
N SER A 138 -9.37 11.72 0.84
CA SER A 138 -8.70 12.16 -0.38
C SER A 138 -7.68 13.23 -0.05
N ARG A 139 -6.55 13.23 -0.77
CA ARG A 139 -5.74 14.43 -0.95
C ARG A 139 -6.54 15.34 -1.89
N GLN A 140 -7.32 16.26 -1.35
CA GLN A 140 -7.85 17.37 -2.15
C GLN A 140 -6.65 18.15 -2.69
N MET A 141 -6.31 17.94 -3.95
CA MET A 141 -5.51 18.88 -4.71
C MET A 141 -6.49 19.97 -5.13
N ASP A 142 -6.59 21.00 -4.28
CA ASP A 142 -7.26 22.25 -4.60
C ASP A 142 -6.45 22.94 -5.70
N PHE A 143 -6.85 22.74 -6.95
CA PHE A 143 -6.46 23.65 -8.02
C PHE A 143 -7.36 24.86 -7.87
N GLY A 144 -6.91 25.82 -7.05
CA GLY A 144 -7.59 27.10 -6.93
C GLY A 144 -7.85 27.68 -8.31
N GLU A 145 -9.13 27.93 -8.59
CA GLU A 145 -9.57 28.79 -9.69
C GLU A 145 -9.33 30.27 -9.36
#